data_AF-A0A9E1TDJ6-F1
#
_entry.id   AF-A0A9E1TDJ6-F1
#
_cell.length_a   1.000
_cell.length_b   1.000
_cell.length_c   1.000
_cell.angle_alpha   90.00
_cell.angle_beta   90.00
_cell.angle_gamma   90.00
#
_symmetry.space_group_name_H-M   'P 1'
#
loop_
_entity.id
_entity.type
_entity.pdbx_description
1 polymer ?
#
loop_
_entity_poly.entity_id
_entity_poly.type
_entity_poly.pdbx_seq_one_letter_code
_entity_poly.pdbx_strand_id
1 'polypeptide(L)' 'MFGLIRTAILVTIAFVFGLFLERNQAADACIAAGGIARTGVCWNE' A
#
# COMPACT_ATOMS: atom_id res chain seq x y z
N MET A 1 16.05 27.11 7.48
CA MET A 1 16.14 25.77 6.84
C MET A 1 14.88 24.90 7.08
N PHE A 2 13.71 25.51 7.33
CA PHE A 2 12.46 24.77 7.66
C PHE A 2 11.79 24.07 6.47
N GLY A 3 12.10 24.46 5.22
CA GLY A 3 11.45 23.89 4.03
C GLY A 3 11.92 22.48 3.63
N LEU A 4 13.19 22.15 3.90
CA LEU A 4 13.77 20.84 3.56
C LEU A 4 13.22 19.72 4.45
N ILE A 5 13.04 19.99 5.74
CA ILE A 5 12.45 19.02 6.67
C ILE A 5 10.99 18.75 6.29
N ARG A 6 10.23 19.80 5.93
CA ARG A 6 8.83 19.68 5.52
C ARG A 6 8.69 18.86 4.23
N THR A 7 9.57 19.04 3.26
CA THR A 7 9.55 18.26 2.01
C THR A 7 9.88 16.79 2.27
N ALA A 8 10.90 16.49 3.08
CA ALA A 8 11.21 15.11 3.47
C ALA A 8 10.02 14.42 4.16
N ILE A 9 9.33 15.11 5.07
CA ILE A 9 8.14 14.57 5.75
C ILE A 9 7.03 14.25 4.73
N LEU A 10 6.73 15.18 3.82
CA LEU A 10 5.69 14.97 2.81
C LEU A 10 6.00 13.81 1.86
N VAL A 11 7.27 13.65 1.46
CA VAL A 11 7.72 12.53 0.63
C VAL A 11 7.55 11.21 1.36
N THR A 12 7.94 11.13 2.63
CA THR A 12 7.76 9.90 3.44
C THR A 12 6.29 9.55 3.60
N ILE A 13 5.42 10.53 3.84
CA ILE A 13 3.97 10.31 3.95
C ILE A 13 3.43 9.78 2.61
N ALA A 14 3.77 10.42 1.49
CA ALA A 14 3.32 10.00 0.16
C ALA A 14 3.79 8.57 -0.17
N PHE A 15 5.02 8.22 0.20
CA PHE A 15 5.57 6.88 0.02
C PHE A 15 4.80 5.82 0.81
N VAL A 16 4.54 6.07 2.11
CA VAL A 16 3.76 5.14 2.95
C VAL A 16 2.33 4.99 2.42
N PHE A 17 1.69 6.09 2.01
CA PHE A 17 0.35 6.04 1.43
C PHE A 17 0.31 5.23 0.13
N GLY A 18 1.32 5.40 -0.73
CA GLY A 18 1.45 4.62 -1.97
C GLY A 18 1.58 3.12 -1.70
N LEU A 19 2.41 2.72 -0.73
CA LEU A 19 2.55 1.31 -0.34
C LEU A 19 1.24 0.72 0.19
N PHE A 20 0.48 1.48 0.99
CA PHE A 20 -0.82 1.04 1.49
C PHE A 20 -1.82 0.84 0.35
N LEU A 21 -1.87 1.77 -0.61
CA LEU A 21 -2.75 1.66 -1.78
C LEU A 21 -2.41 0.45 -2.63
N GLU A 22 -1.12 0.22 -2.91
CA GLU A 22 -0.67 -0.92 -3.71
C GLU A 22 -1.03 -2.26 -3.03
N ARG A 23 -0.87 -2.34 -1.70
CA ARG A 23 -1.27 -3.52 -0.91
C ARG A 23 -2.77 -3.75 -0.93
N ASN A 24 -3.57 -2.68 -0.86
CA ASN A 24 -5.01 -2.79 -0.89
C ASN A 24 -5.50 -3.22 -2.28
N GLN A 25 -4.94 -2.66 -3.34
CA GLN A 25 -5.25 -3.07 -4.72
C GLN A 25 -4.86 -4.53 -5.01
N ALA A 26 -3.72 -4.98 -4.49
CA ALA A 26 -3.32 -6.39 -4.61
C ALA A 26 -4.27 -7.33 -3.85
N ALA A 27 -4.78 -6.90 -2.68
CA ALA A 27 -5.79 -7.64 -1.93
C ALA A 27 -7.14 -7.67 -2.66
N ASP A 28 -7.60 -6.54 -3.20
CA ASP A 28 -8.83 -6.46 -3.99
C ASP A 28 -8.75 -7.31 -5.26
N ALA A 29 -7.60 -7.31 -5.95
CA ALA A 29 -7.36 -8.17 -7.11
C ALA A 29 -7.41 -9.67 -6.76
N CYS A 30 -6.90 -10.05 -5.58
CA CYS A 30 -6.99 -11.41 -5.08
C CYS A 30 -8.44 -11.83 -4.81
N ILE A 31 -9.21 -10.97 -4.14
CA ILE A 31 -10.63 -11.22 -3.85
C ILE A 31 -11.43 -11.30 -5.15
N ALA A 32 -11.15 -10.41 -6.11
CA ALA A 32 -11.79 -10.44 -7.43
C ALA A 32 -11.47 -11.71 -8.24
N ALA A 33 -10.30 -12.31 -8.02
CA ALA A 33 -9.91 -13.60 -8.61
C ALA A 33 -10.53 -14.81 -7.89
N GLY A 34 -11.35 -14.60 -6.85
CA GLY A 34 -11.98 -15.66 -6.06
C GLY A 34 -11.09 -16.24 -4.96
N GLY A 35 -9.93 -15.63 -4.69
CA GLY A 35 -9.02 -16.02 -3.61
C GLY A 35 -9.28 -15.26 -2.30
N ILE A 36 -8.72 -15.77 -1.20
CA ILE A 36 -8.78 -15.14 0.11
C ILE A 36 -7.48 -14.37 0.35
N ALA A 37 -7.56 -13.05 0.49
CA ALA A 37 -6.42 -12.22 0.85
C ALA A 37 -6.10 -12.39 2.36
N ARG A 38 -5.13 -13.24 2.71
CA ARG A 38 -4.61 -13.36 4.09
C ARG A 38 -3.21 -12.76 4.18
N THR A 39 -3.01 -11.89 5.19
CA THR A 39 -1.69 -11.34 5.56
C THR A 39 -0.88 -10.79 4.37
N GLY A 40 -1.53 -10.17 3.39
CA GLY A 40 -0.87 -9.57 2.22
C GLY A 40 -0.42 -10.56 1.14
N VAL A 41 -0.88 -11.82 1.20
CA VAL A 41 -0.66 -12.86 0.19
C VAL A 41 -2.01 -13.34 -0.30
N CYS A 42 -2.13 -13.58 -1.61
CA CYS A 42 -3.35 -14.17 -2.16
C CYS A 42 -3.32 -15.68 -1.96
N TRP A 43 -4.28 -16.22 -1.22
CA TRP A 43 -4.45 -17.65 -1.03
C TRP A 43 -5.62 -18.14 -1.89
N ASN A 44 -5.33 -19.05 -2.79
CA ASN A 44 -6.30 -19.77 -3.61
C ASN A 44 -6.31 -21.23 -3.15
N GLU A 45 -7.25 -21.57 -2.27
CA GLU A 45 -7.65 -22.96 -2.01
C GLU A 45 -8.76 -23.38 -2.98
#